data_AF-A0A6L3SZY8-F1
#
_entry.id   AF-A0A6L3SZY8-F1
#
_cell.length_a   1.000
_cell.length_b   1.000
_cell.length_c   1.000
_cell.angle_alpha   90.00
_cell.angle_beta   90.00
_cell.angle_gamma   90.00
#
_symmetry.space_group_name_H-M   'P 1'
#
loop_
_entity.id
_entity.type
_entity.pdbx_description
1 polymer ?
#
loop_
_entity_poly.entity_id
_entity_poly.type
_entity_poly.pdbx_seq_one_letter_code
_entity_poly.pdbx_strand_id
1 'polypeptide(L)'
;MARYYFDVHDGGPRFDDTGTELAELENVREQAKRLLPDIAREEIPREGDQRTFTVLVKDEGGKPVYSATLTFAGLWLHGQAEPVHLS
;
A
#
# COMPACT_ATOMS: atom_id res chain seq x y z
N MET A 1 3.41 -25.21 3.77
CA MET A 1 3.01 -23.79 3.74
C MET A 1 4.27 -22.98 3.91
N ALA A 2 4.39 -21.84 3.22
CA ALA A 2 5.52 -20.94 3.35
C ALA A 2 5.04 -19.61 3.93
N ARG A 3 5.85 -18.98 4.76
CA ARG A 3 5.54 -17.67 5.32
C ARG A 3 6.03 -16.55 4.40
N TYR A 4 5.19 -15.54 4.23
CA TYR A 4 5.46 -14.38 3.42
C TYR A 4 5.22 -13.10 4.20
N TYR A 5 6.07 -12.11 4.02
CA TYR A 5 6.03 -10.83 4.74
C TYR A 5 5.63 -9.72 3.77
N PHE A 6 4.57 -8.97 4.09
CA PHE A 6 4.00 -7.94 3.22
C PHE A 6 4.39 -6.54 3.69
N ASP A 7 5.57 -6.08 3.27
CA ASP A 7 6.04 -4.74 3.61
C ASP A 7 5.33 -3.68 2.78
N VAL A 8 4.95 -2.58 3.41
CA VAL A 8 4.23 -1.47 2.77
C VAL A 8 5.13 -0.24 2.74
N HIS A 9 5.20 0.43 1.61
CA HIS A 9 5.93 1.68 1.41
C HIS A 9 4.97 2.77 0.95
N ASP A 10 4.80 3.79 1.78
CA ASP A 10 3.94 4.98 1.51
C ASP A 10 4.51 6.19 2.27
N GLY A 11 5.65 6.71 1.81
CA GLY A 11 6.40 7.77 2.50
C GLY A 11 7.41 7.29 3.56
N GLY A 12 7.32 6.01 3.96
CA GLY A 12 8.31 5.29 4.78
C GLY A 12 8.05 3.78 4.76
N PRO A 13 9.04 2.93 5.09
CA PRO A 13 8.85 1.48 5.13
C PRO A 13 8.11 1.07 6.41
N ARG A 14 6.98 0.37 6.24
CA ARG A 14 6.28 -0.35 7.29
C ARG A 14 6.49 -1.84 7.07
N PHE A 15 7.26 -2.45 7.97
CA PHE A 15 7.60 -3.86 7.91
C PHE A 15 6.48 -4.71 8.52
N ASP A 16 6.22 -5.85 7.89
CA ASP A 16 5.40 -6.90 8.48
C ASP A 16 6.32 -7.87 9.24
N ASP A 17 6.23 -7.89 10.57
CA ASP A 17 7.02 -8.77 11.43
C ASP A 17 6.31 -10.09 11.77
N THR A 18 5.02 -10.22 11.42
CA THR A 18 4.24 -11.44 11.72
C THR A 18 4.32 -12.43 10.56
N GLY A 19 4.16 -11.90 9.35
CA GLY A 19 4.05 -12.69 8.13
C GLY A 19 2.75 -13.49 8.04
N THR A 20 2.39 -13.88 6.82
CA THR A 20 1.22 -14.74 6.55
C THR A 20 1.67 -16.06 5.96
N GLU A 21 1.14 -17.17 6.47
CA GLU A 21 1.36 -18.50 5.91
C GLU A 21 0.43 -18.74 4.72
N LEU A 22 1.03 -19.01 3.57
CA LEU A 22 0.28 -19.27 2.34
C LEU A 22 0.73 -20.60 1.72
N ALA A 23 -0.23 -21.27 1.10
CA ALA A 23 0.01 -22.56 0.45
C ALA A 23 0.66 -22.41 -0.93
N GLU A 24 0.36 -21.33 -1.65
CA GLU A 24 0.77 -21.11 -3.04
C GLU A 24 1.14 -19.65 -3.31
N LEU A 25 2.01 -19.43 -4.29
CA LEU A 25 2.46 -18.09 -4.70
C LEU A 25 1.32 -17.24 -5.31
N GLU A 26 0.31 -17.87 -5.93
CA GLU A 26 -0.85 -17.10 -6.43
C GLU A 26 -1.63 -16.47 -5.27
N ASN A 27 -1.70 -17.14 -4.11
CA ASN A 27 -2.35 -16.57 -2.93
C ASN A 27 -1.60 -15.34 -2.40
N VAL A 28 -0.27 -15.27 -2.58
CA VAL A 28 0.52 -14.08 -2.25
C VAL A 28 0.06 -12.88 -3.07
N ARG A 29 -0.08 -13.09 -4.39
CA ARG A 29 -0.54 -12.06 -5.31
C ARG A 29 -1.95 -11.59 -4.97
N GLU A 30 -2.88 -12.52 -4.72
CA GLU A 30 -4.26 -12.18 -4.37
C GLU A 30 -4.36 -11.44 -3.03
N GLN A 31 -3.56 -11.82 -2.04
CA GLN A 31 -3.51 -11.10 -0.77
C GLN A 31 -2.95 -9.68 -0.95
N ALA A 32 -1.86 -9.51 -1.70
CA ALA A 32 -1.30 -8.18 -1.99
C ALA A 32 -2.29 -7.27 -2.72
N LYS A 33 -3.06 -7.80 -3.69
CA LYS A 33 -4.12 -7.06 -4.40
C LYS A 33 -5.27 -6.62 -3.50
N ARG A 34 -5.55 -7.34 -2.41
CA ARG A 34 -6.59 -6.97 -1.43
C ARG A 34 -6.07 -5.95 -0.43
N LEU A 35 -4.84 -6.15 0.06
CA LEU A 35 -4.20 -5.30 1.04
C LEU A 35 -3.96 -3.88 0.52
N LEU A 36 -3.47 -3.75 -0.72
CA LEU A 36 -3.03 -2.47 -1.27
C LEU A 36 -4.17 -1.43 -1.39
N PRO A 37 -5.38 -1.77 -1.91
CA PRO A 37 -6.52 -0.85 -1.88
C PRO A 37 -7.02 -0.51 -0.47
N ASP A 38 -6.98 -1.45 0.48
CA ASP A 38 -7.41 -1.19 1.86
C ASP A 38 -6.54 -0.14 2.53
N ILE A 39 -5.21 -0.22 2.34
CA ILE A 39 -4.25 0.78 2.81
C ILE A 39 -4.49 2.12 2.10
N ALA A 40 -4.57 2.10 0.77
CA ALA A 40 -4.79 3.31 0.00
C ALA A 40 -6.08 4.04 0.44
N ARG A 41 -7.16 3.30 0.71
CA ARG A 41 -8.42 3.86 1.21
C ARG A 41 -8.27 4.61 2.53
N GLU A 42 -7.42 4.12 3.43
CA GLU A 42 -7.20 4.73 4.75
C GLU A 42 -6.26 5.94 4.69
N GLU A 43 -5.23 5.89 3.85
CA GLU A 43 -4.16 6.89 3.83
C GLU A 43 -4.39 8.03 2.81
N ILE A 44 -5.03 7.77 1.67
CA ILE A 44 -5.32 8.81 0.65
C ILE A 44 -6.01 10.05 1.24
N PRO A 45 -7.05 9.94 2.10
CA PRO A 45 -7.72 11.11 2.65
C PRO A 45 -6.88 11.94 3.62
N ARG A 46 -5.76 11.41 4.11
CA ARG A 46 -4.94 12.08 5.14
C ARG A 46 -4.02 13.14 4.56
N GLU A 47 -3.51 12.94 3.35
CA GLU A 47 -2.44 13.78 2.83
C GLU A 47 -2.39 13.83 1.30
N GLY A 48 -2.63 15.04 0.78
CA GLY A 48 -2.26 15.45 -0.57
C GLY A 48 -3.06 14.82 -1.70
N ASP A 49 -2.93 15.43 -2.88
CA ASP A 49 -3.56 14.95 -4.11
C ASP A 49 -2.67 13.94 -4.87
N GLN A 50 -1.50 13.57 -4.35
CA GLN A 50 -0.61 12.60 -4.99
C GLN A 50 -0.02 11.62 -3.96
N ARG A 51 -0.24 10.33 -4.17
CA ARG A 51 0.30 9.25 -3.32
C ARG A 51 0.73 8.05 -4.14
N THR A 52 1.78 7.37 -3.67
CA THR A 52 2.21 6.09 -4.25
C THR A 52 2.41 5.09 -3.13
N PHE A 53 1.62 4.02 -3.17
CA PHE A 53 1.65 2.91 -2.24
C PHE A 53 2.35 1.73 -2.92
N THR A 54 3.29 1.09 -2.25
CA THR A 54 3.94 -0.12 -2.77
C THR A 54 3.96 -1.21 -1.72
N VAL A 55 3.41 -2.38 -2.04
CA VAL A 55 3.55 -3.59 -1.25
C VAL A 55 4.69 -4.42 -1.83
N LEU A 56 5.70 -4.72 -1.02
CA LEU A 56 6.79 -5.63 -1.34
C LEU A 56 6.63 -6.91 -0.52
N VAL A 57 6.48 -8.04 -1.19
CA VAL A 57 6.37 -9.32 -0.52
C VAL A 57 7.71 -10.05 -0.53
N LYS A 58 8.15 -10.48 0.65
CA LYS A 58 9.35 -11.29 0.85
C LYS A 58 9.01 -12.69 1.34
N ASP A 59 9.81 -13.67 0.96
CA ASP A 59 9.75 -15.02 1.54
C ASP A 59 10.46 -15.09 2.92
N GLU A 60 10.50 -16.28 3.52
CA GLU A 60 11.20 -16.57 4.79
C GLU A 60 12.70 -16.26 4.76
N GLY A 61 13.34 -16.32 3.59
CA GLY A 61 14.74 -15.94 3.41
C GLY A 61 14.95 -14.44 3.23
N GLY A 62 13.88 -13.64 3.30
CA GLY A 62 13.92 -12.21 3.03
C GLY A 62 14.05 -11.86 1.55
N LYS A 63 13.92 -12.83 0.64
CA LYS A 63 14.03 -12.58 -0.80
C LYS A 63 12.70 -12.01 -1.31
N PRO A 64 12.72 -10.90 -2.05
CA PRO A 64 11.51 -10.35 -2.66
C PRO A 64 10.98 -11.31 -3.72
N VAL A 65 9.71 -11.68 -3.60
CA VAL A 65 9.01 -12.62 -4.50
C VAL A 65 7.91 -11.96 -5.31
N TYR A 66 7.35 -10.85 -4.81
CA TYR A 66 6.29 -10.11 -5.50
C TYR A 66 6.32 -8.63 -5.10
N SER A 67 5.88 -7.77 -6.02
CA SER A 67 5.68 -6.33 -5.75
C SER A 67 4.44 -5.85 -6.47
N ALA A 68 3.67 -4.98 -5.81
CA ALA A 68 2.52 -4.30 -6.38
C ALA A 68 2.53 -2.83 -5.97
N THR A 69 2.24 -1.95 -6.93
CA THR A 69 2.21 -0.50 -6.73
C THR A 69 0.87 0.08 -7.14
N LEU A 70 0.35 0.99 -6.32
CA LEU A 70 -0.85 1.77 -6.58
C LEU A 70 -0.49 3.24 -6.48
N THR A 71 -0.76 3.99 -7.53
CA THR A 71 -0.54 5.44 -7.57
C THR A 71 -1.89 6.14 -7.65
N PHE A 72 -2.09 7.10 -6.75
CA PHE A 72 -3.24 7.99 -6.71
C PHE A 72 -2.84 9.39 -7.14
N ALA A 73 -3.66 10.00 -7.99
CA ALA A 73 -3.53 11.38 -8.43
C ALA A 73 -4.91 12.04 -8.49
N GLY A 74 -5.15 12.99 -7.60
CA GLY A 74 -6.28 13.91 -7.61
C GLY A 74 -5.92 15.20 -8.34
N LEU A 75 -6.87 15.74 -9.11
CA LEU A 75 -6.74 17.06 -9.69
C LEU A 75 -8.13 17.71 -9.72
N TRP A 76 -8.23 18.93 -9.20
CA TRP A 76 -9.41 19.75 -9.39
C TRP A 76 -9.51 20.18 -10.85
N LEU A 77 -10.52 19.70 -11.56
CA LEU A 77 -10.72 20.07 -12.97
C LEU A 77 -11.34 21.46 -13.13
N HIS A 78 -12.08 21.97 -12.12
CA HIS A 78 -12.58 23.34 -12.04
C HIS A 78 -12.69 23.82 -10.56
N GLY A 79 -12.22 25.05 -10.25
CA GLY A 79 -12.62 25.89 -9.09
C GLY A 79 -12.35 25.41 -7.64
N GLN A 80 -11.11 25.61 -7.17
CA GLN A 80 -10.56 25.80 -5.80
C GLN A 80 -11.36 25.34 -4.54
N ALA A 81 -10.75 24.45 -3.74
CA ALA A 81 -11.04 24.35 -2.30
C ALA A 81 -10.57 25.64 -1.60
N GLU A 82 -11.50 26.44 -1.09
CA GLU A 82 -11.18 27.62 -0.28
C GLU A 82 -10.47 27.22 1.02
N PRO A 83 -9.40 27.90 1.44
CA PRO A 83 -8.81 27.67 2.75
C PRO A 83 -9.76 28.18 3.84
N VAL A 84 -10.18 27.29 4.75
CA VAL A 84 -10.93 27.67 5.95
C VAL A 84 -10.03 28.54 6.82
N HIS A 85 -10.25 29.85 6.79
CA HIS A 85 -9.64 30.80 7.71
C HIS A 85 -10.37 30.67 9.05
N LEU A 86 -9.81 29.89 9.99
CA LEU A 86 -10.24 29.93 11.38
C LEU A 86 -9.65 31.20 12.01
N SER A 87 -10.54 32.14 12.33
CA SER A 87 -10.26 33.41 13.01
C SER A 87 -9.88 33.23 14.48
#